data_AF-A0AAN8RXT2-F1
#
_entry.id   AF-A0AAN8RXT2-F1
#
_cell.length_a   1.000
_cell.length_b   1.000
_cell.length_c   1.000
_cell.angle_alpha   90.00
_cell.angle_beta   90.00
_cell.angle_gamma   90.00
#
_symmetry.space_group_name_H-M   'P 1'
#
loop_
_entity.id
_entity.type
_entity.pdbx_description
1 polymer ?
#
loop_
_entity_poly.entity_id
_entity_poly.type
_entity_poly.pdbx_seq_one_letter_code
_entity_poly.pdbx_strand_id
1 'polypeptide(L)'
;MNIQFLVSLVVGLNLSTGNGFIVKRSFKDESVSDYLTERICWWNEVCKEEFQTQFKCKCPTWSFCRSPGRYYNAFCSVAETGYIWSQPAANWGLDMEST
;
A
#
# COMPACT_ATOMS: atom_id res chain seq x y z
N MET A 1 -11.40 24.99 -51.26
CA MET A 1 -10.78 24.30 -50.10
C MET A 1 -11.47 24.84 -48.85
N ASN A 2 -12.44 24.12 -48.29
CA ASN A 2 -13.42 24.66 -47.34
C ASN A 2 -12.87 24.72 -45.90
N ILE A 3 -12.59 25.93 -45.42
CA ILE A 3 -12.09 26.26 -44.06
C ILE A 3 -12.95 25.63 -42.93
N GLN A 4 -14.24 25.41 -43.16
CA GLN A 4 -15.16 24.73 -42.23
C GLN A 4 -14.68 23.34 -41.78
N PHE A 5 -14.05 22.56 -42.68
CA PHE A 5 -13.55 21.23 -42.33
C PHE A 5 -12.33 21.26 -41.40
N LEU A 6 -11.49 22.29 -41.53
CA LEU A 6 -10.32 22.48 -40.67
C LEU A 6 -10.73 22.86 -39.26
N VAL A 7 -11.75 23.72 -39.11
CA VAL A 7 -12.25 24.14 -37.79
C VAL A 7 -12.83 22.95 -37.01
N SER A 8 -13.63 22.11 -37.65
CA SER A 8 -14.21 20.92 -37.01
C SER A 8 -13.15 19.90 -36.58
N LEU A 9 -12.07 19.76 -37.34
CA LEU A 9 -10.98 18.83 -37.03
C LEU A 9 -10.13 19.34 -35.85
N VAL A 10 -9.89 20.65 -35.74
CA VAL A 10 -9.16 21.25 -34.62
C VAL A 10 -9.97 21.19 -33.32
N VAL A 11 -11.28 21.40 -33.37
CA VAL A 11 -12.15 21.31 -32.17
C VAL A 11 -12.26 19.87 -31.66
N GLY A 12 -12.31 18.86 -32.54
CA GLY A 12 -12.36 17.44 -32.15
C GLY A 12 -11.09 16.92 -31.47
N LEU A 13 -9.93 17.52 -31.76
CA LEU A 13 -8.62 17.08 -31.23
C LEU A 13 -8.31 17.63 -29.83
N ASN A 14 -9.00 18.67 -29.37
CA ASN A 14 -8.70 19.33 -28.08
C ASN A 14 -9.41 18.70 -26.86
N LEU A 15 -10.21 17.63 -27.04
CA LEU A 15 -11.03 17.06 -25.96
C LEU A 15 -10.41 15.84 -25.23
N SER A 16 -9.10 15.64 -25.33
CA SER A 16 -8.47 14.42 -24.79
C SER A 16 -7.34 14.74 -23.81
N THR A 17 -7.64 15.49 -22.74
CA THR A 17 -6.75 15.59 -21.57
C THR A 17 -7.40 14.91 -20.37
N GLY A 18 -7.58 13.60 -20.49
CA GLY A 18 -7.90 12.76 -19.35
C GLY A 18 -6.66 12.63 -18.46
N ASN A 19 -6.50 13.52 -17.48
CA ASN A 19 -5.53 13.33 -16.40
C ASN A 19 -5.99 12.15 -15.52
N GLY A 20 -5.71 10.93 -15.98
CA GLY A 20 -5.90 9.71 -15.21
C GLY A 20 -4.87 9.64 -14.07
N PHE A 21 -5.14 10.31 -12.96
CA PHE A 21 -4.39 10.07 -11.73
C PHE A 21 -4.69 8.63 -11.26
N ILE A 22 -3.70 7.75 -11.34
CA ILE A 22 -3.77 6.42 -10.70
C ILE A 22 -3.71 6.67 -9.18
N VAL A 23 -4.88 6.84 -8.57
CA VAL A 23 -4.99 6.89 -7.11
C VAL A 23 -4.75 5.47 -6.61
N LYS A 24 -3.55 5.22 -6.06
CA LYS A 24 -3.24 4.00 -5.33
C LYS A 24 -4.18 3.92 -4.13
N ARG A 25 -5.15 3.01 -4.16
CA ARG A 25 -6.04 2.76 -3.01
C ARG A 25 -5.29 1.89 -2.00
N SER A 26 -5.06 2.42 -0.81
CA SER A 26 -4.68 1.65 0.36
C SER A 26 -5.90 1.48 1.26
N PHE A 27 -6.07 0.28 1.82
CA PHE A 27 -7.07 -0.03 2.82
C PHE A 27 -6.34 -0.29 4.12
N LYS A 28 -6.49 0.62 5.07
CA LYS A 28 -5.91 0.50 6.41
C LYS A 28 -6.84 -0.35 7.28
N ASP A 29 -6.31 -1.41 7.86
CA ASP A 29 -7.04 -2.32 8.74
C ASP A 29 -6.40 -2.34 10.14
N GLU A 30 -7.25 -2.18 11.14
CA GLU A 30 -6.90 -2.12 12.57
C GLU A 30 -7.51 -3.30 13.34
N SER A 31 -7.98 -4.34 12.64
CA SER A 31 -8.59 -5.53 13.26
C SER A 31 -7.59 -6.47 13.93
N VAL A 32 -6.30 -6.25 13.67
CA VAL A 32 -5.18 -7.03 14.22
C VAL A 32 -4.35 -6.08 15.08
N SER A 33 -4.24 -6.37 16.38
CA SER A 33 -3.59 -5.48 17.35
C SER A 33 -2.58 -6.18 18.24
N ASP A 34 -2.35 -7.48 18.08
CA ASP A 34 -1.52 -8.28 18.98
C ASP A 34 -0.51 -9.14 18.20
N TYR A 35 0.56 -9.56 18.87
CA TYR A 35 1.67 -10.31 18.29
C TYR A 35 1.78 -11.71 18.91
N LEU A 36 1.84 -12.72 18.05
CA LEU A 36 2.15 -14.09 18.44
C LEU A 36 3.63 -14.24 18.88
N THR A 37 4.53 -13.44 18.30
CA THR A 37 5.93 -13.36 18.75
C THR A 37 6.47 -11.95 18.59
N GLU A 38 7.11 -11.43 19.64
CA GLU A 38 7.71 -10.09 19.66
C GLU A 38 9.11 -10.07 19.04
N ARG A 39 9.21 -10.33 17.73
CA ARG A 39 10.48 -10.18 16.99
C ARG A 39 10.27 -9.48 15.65
N ILE A 40 11.35 -8.97 15.07
CA ILE A 40 11.33 -8.43 13.71
C ILE A 40 11.17 -9.57 12.69
N CYS A 41 10.37 -9.34 11.65
CA CYS A 41 10.20 -10.27 10.53
C CYS A 41 11.48 -10.37 9.70
N TRP A 42 11.81 -11.58 9.26
CA TRP A 42 12.86 -11.78 8.26
C TRP A 42 12.41 -11.35 6.87
N TRP A 43 13.36 -11.28 5.93
CA TRP A 43 13.06 -11.05 4.52
C TRP A 43 12.09 -12.11 3.99
N ASN A 44 11.00 -11.65 3.37
CA ASN A 44 9.92 -12.47 2.82
C ASN A 44 9.19 -13.35 3.85
N GLU A 45 9.33 -13.05 5.13
CA GLU A 45 8.53 -13.70 6.15
C GLU A 45 7.11 -13.13 6.18
N VAL A 46 6.14 -14.01 6.40
CA VAL A 46 4.73 -13.63 6.55
C VAL A 46 4.54 -12.90 7.88
N CYS A 47 4.22 -11.60 7.83
CA CYS A 47 3.92 -10.81 9.04
C CYS A 47 2.52 -11.10 9.58
N LYS A 48 1.57 -11.48 8.72
CA LYS A 48 0.20 -11.87 9.10
C LYS A 48 -0.35 -12.92 8.13
N GLU A 49 -0.82 -14.04 8.67
CA GLU A 49 -1.42 -15.13 7.89
C GLU A 49 -2.89 -14.86 7.57
N GLU A 50 -3.41 -15.54 6.55
CA GLU A 50 -4.85 -15.54 6.26
C GLU A 50 -5.68 -15.88 7.52
N PHE A 51 -6.78 -15.13 7.71
CA PHE A 51 -7.73 -15.29 8.83
C PHE A 51 -7.20 -15.14 10.27
N GLN A 52 -5.91 -14.95 10.49
CA GLN A 52 -5.36 -14.70 11.81
C GLN A 52 -5.68 -13.28 12.32
N THR A 53 -5.93 -13.17 13.62
CA THR A 53 -6.16 -11.90 14.35
C THR A 53 -4.91 -11.40 15.08
N GLN A 54 -3.77 -12.07 14.89
CA GLN A 54 -2.49 -11.72 15.47
C GLN A 54 -1.39 -11.66 14.39
N PHE A 55 -0.42 -10.77 14.58
CA PHE A 55 0.79 -10.71 13.77
C PHE A 55 1.78 -11.78 14.21
N LYS A 56 2.48 -12.42 13.27
CA LYS A 56 3.54 -13.39 13.61
C LYS A 56 4.83 -12.71 14.06
N CYS A 57 5.10 -11.53 13.50
CA CYS A 57 6.30 -10.75 13.73
C CYS A 57 6.03 -9.27 13.40
N LYS A 58 6.91 -8.39 13.87
CA LYS A 58 6.88 -6.95 13.65
C LYS A 58 7.64 -6.60 12.37
N CYS A 59 7.02 -5.81 11.50
CA CYS A 59 7.74 -5.20 10.39
C CYS A 59 8.62 -4.05 10.92
N PRO A 60 9.79 -3.78 10.31
CA PRO A 60 10.57 -2.59 10.58
C PRO A 60 9.76 -1.30 10.44
N THR A 61 10.15 -0.24 11.16
CA THR A 61 9.46 1.08 11.20
C THR A 61 9.30 1.76 9.83
N TRP A 62 10.19 1.45 8.88
CA TRP A 62 10.15 1.94 7.51
C TRP A 62 9.24 1.11 6.56
N SER A 63 8.56 0.09 7.08
CA SER A 63 7.77 -0.86 6.28
C SER A 63 6.41 -1.16 6.89
N PHE A 64 5.50 -1.62 6.04
CA PHE A 64 4.13 -1.95 6.40
C PHE A 64 3.85 -3.43 6.18
N CYS A 65 3.04 -4.02 7.06
CA CYS A 65 2.52 -5.37 6.86
C CYS A 65 1.41 -5.30 5.79
N ARG A 66 1.71 -5.79 4.59
CA ARG A 66 0.93 -5.53 3.38
C ARG A 66 0.56 -6.81 2.64
N SER A 67 -0.66 -6.87 2.11
CA SER A 67 -1.12 -7.89 1.16
C SER A 67 -1.87 -7.26 -0.03
N PRO A 68 -2.12 -8.02 -1.12
CA PRO A 68 -3.01 -7.59 -2.20
C PRO A 68 -4.49 -7.50 -1.78
N GLY A 69 -4.89 -8.10 -0.65
CA GLY A 69 -6.27 -8.09 -0.16
C GLY A 69 -6.44 -8.71 1.22
N ARG A 70 -7.58 -8.46 1.87
CA ARG A 70 -7.85 -8.83 3.28
C ARG A 70 -7.60 -10.30 3.63
N TYR A 71 -7.88 -11.20 2.70
CA TYR A 71 -7.85 -12.66 2.92
C TYR A 71 -6.58 -13.34 2.38
N TYR A 72 -5.50 -12.57 2.20
CA TYR A 72 -4.20 -13.10 1.77
C TYR A 72 -3.16 -12.96 2.88
N ASN A 73 -2.10 -13.77 2.78
CA ASN A 73 -0.90 -13.57 3.56
C ASN A 73 -0.29 -12.20 3.30
N ALA A 74 0.16 -11.57 4.37
CA ALA A 74 0.79 -10.27 4.34
C ALA A 74 2.28 -10.38 4.60
N PHE A 75 3.05 -9.50 3.96
CA PHE A 75 4.51 -9.44 4.05
C PHE A 75 4.95 -8.00 4.33
N CYS A 76 6.12 -7.83 4.94
CA CYS A 76 6.68 -6.49 5.15
C CYS A 76 7.08 -5.86 3.81
N SER A 77 6.56 -4.67 3.53
CA SER A 77 6.83 -3.93 2.30
C SER A 77 6.81 -2.44 2.56
N VAL A 78 7.71 -1.70 1.90
CA VAL A 78 7.70 -0.23 1.87
C VAL A 78 6.52 0.37 1.09
N ALA A 79 5.79 -0.46 0.33
CA ALA A 79 4.80 0.03 -0.59
C ALA A 79 3.45 0.29 0.10
N GLU A 80 3.01 1.55 0.14
CA GLU A 80 1.75 2.00 0.75
C GLU A 80 0.51 1.75 -0.11
N THR A 81 0.38 0.58 -0.75
CA THR A 81 -0.78 0.26 -1.60
C THR A 81 -1.39 -1.09 -1.24
N GLY A 82 -2.62 -1.36 -1.65
CA GLY A 82 -3.29 -2.61 -1.30
C GLY A 82 -3.83 -2.61 0.13
N TYR A 83 -3.87 -3.79 0.77
CA TYR A 83 -4.37 -3.94 2.13
C TYR A 83 -3.21 -3.85 3.12
N ILE A 84 -3.31 -2.92 4.06
CA ILE A 84 -2.24 -2.59 5.00
C ILE A 84 -2.76 -2.73 6.41
N TRP A 85 -2.10 -3.56 7.20
CA TRP A 85 -2.36 -3.64 8.63
C TRP A 85 -1.40 -2.72 9.38
N SER A 86 -1.97 -1.87 10.23
CA SER A 86 -1.18 -0.98 11.07
C SER A 86 -0.72 -1.73 12.30
N GLN A 87 0.58 -1.94 12.39
CA GLN A 87 1.20 -2.59 13.51
C GLN A 87 1.29 -1.59 14.68
N PRO A 88 0.76 -1.92 15.87
CA PRO A 88 0.93 -1.04 17.01
C PRO A 88 2.41 -0.86 17.30
N ALA A 89 2.81 0.39 17.53
CA ALA A 89 4.18 0.73 17.87
C ALA A 89 4.57 -0.05 19.13
N ALA A 90 5.41 -1.05 18.96
CA ALA A 90 6.08 -1.65 20.09
C ALA A 90 7.10 -0.64 20.60
N ASN A 91 7.16 -0.44 21.91
CA ASN A 91 8.11 0.43 22.63
C ASN A 91 9.59 0.00 22.49
N TRP A 92 9.96 -0.63 21.37
CA TRP A 92 11.31 -1.09 21.10
C TRP A 92 11.94 -0.05 20.19
N GLY A 93 12.52 0.97 20.85
CA GLY A 93 13.23 2.07 20.22
C GLY A 93 14.37 1.58 19.33
N LEU A 94 14.04 1.30 18.08
CA LEU A 94 14.95 1.46 16.96
C LEU A 94 14.34 2.56 16.11
N ASP A 95 14.54 3.75 16.65
CA ASP A 95 14.44 5.01 15.95
C ASP A 95 15.21 4.86 14.64
N MET A 96 14.64 5.44 13.59
CA MET A 96 15.31 5.61 12.33
C MET A 96 16.70 6.22 12.57
N GLU A 97 17.75 5.41 12.45
CA GLU A 97 19.05 5.95 12.06
C GLU A 97 18.91 6.32 10.57
N SER A 98 18.34 7.50 10.34
CA SER A 98 18.46 8.26 9.11
C SER A 98 19.92 8.71 9.00
N THR A 99 20.64 8.13 8.05
CA THR A 99 21.90 8.68 7.54
C THR A 99 21.73 10.14 7.13
#